data_AF-A0A1G3BP15-F1
#
_entry.id   AF-A0A1G3BP15-F1
#
_cell.length_a   1.000
_cell.length_b   1.000
_cell.length_c   1.000
_cell.angle_alpha   90.00
_cell.angle_beta   90.00
_cell.angle_gamma   90.00
#
_symmetry.space_group_name_H-M   'P 1'
#
loop_
_entity.id
_entity.type
_entity.pdbx_description
1 polymer ?
#
loop_
_entity_poly.entity_id
_entity_poly.type
_entity_poly.pdbx_seq_one_letter_code
_entity_poly.pdbx_strand_id
1 'polypeptide(L)'
;LHFLQRENQYYPTPAKLIGEILDEYRYRNNIFEFGDLEEINFLEPCAGDGAICREVQAYFKEREMKINIECLEVEKILRDGLKGQGFKVVGENFEEFTSHPFYNLIIMNPPFSKGDEFLLRAYNLLNADGRLICILNAETIRNPCNKGRELLTGLIKRTDGDVQYIKDAFKDANRKSGVEIAVVYLKKPTYENEFDAFGEIQSSIMTDEEKLIDEIKQKIEGNQIMRADKIDNAMGLYRNAVKQIFQGINTIQQIKTGLSYLNDEAKEFNLKIEDFIKIMLKNNSEEAKEETIKGIRKMAWSYVLKFCNMDGYLFHKQRKEFYTQLDKFSASLPFTKSSILQFFDNLFQKRNEYFKEGIIDLFEEITSRHNGNPYHQEGWKT
;
A
#
# COMPACT_ATOMS: atom_id res chain seq x y z
N LEU A 1 21.41 30.57 11.58
CA LEU A 1 21.22 31.61 10.54
C LEU A 1 22.39 31.70 9.55
N HIS A 2 23.63 31.39 9.95
CA HIS A 2 24.82 31.67 9.13
C HIS A 2 24.96 30.78 7.87
N PHE A 3 24.33 29.60 7.83
CA PHE A 3 24.37 28.66 6.70
C PHE A 3 23.29 28.99 5.65
N LEU A 4 22.04 29.18 6.08
CA LEU A 4 20.91 29.53 5.20
C LEU A 4 20.87 31.00 4.75
N GLN A 5 21.52 31.93 5.48
CA GLN A 5 21.55 33.36 5.09
C GLN A 5 22.55 33.68 3.98
N ARG A 6 23.60 32.85 3.77
CA ARG A 6 24.63 33.13 2.75
C ARG A 6 24.19 32.81 1.32
N GLU A 7 23.15 31.97 1.12
CA GLU A 7 22.77 31.46 -0.21
C GLU A 7 21.32 31.73 -0.66
N ASN A 8 20.56 32.61 0.01
CA ASN A 8 19.16 32.91 -0.35
C ASN A 8 18.23 31.68 -0.42
N GLN A 9 18.46 30.65 0.40
CA GLN A 9 17.72 29.38 0.33
C GLN A 9 16.55 29.24 1.33
N TYR A 10 16.42 30.15 2.31
CA TYR A 10 15.35 30.11 3.32
C TYR A 10 14.31 31.21 3.11
N TYR A 11 13.05 30.80 2.91
CA TYR A 11 11.87 31.66 2.75
C TYR A 11 10.81 31.26 3.78
N PRO A 12 10.53 32.09 4.80
CA PRO A 12 9.43 31.82 5.72
C PRO A 12 8.11 31.71 4.95
N THR A 13 7.39 30.61 5.15
CA THR A 13 6.08 30.40 4.52
C THR A 13 5.04 31.31 5.16
N PRO A 14 4.40 32.24 4.42
CA PRO A 14 3.39 33.12 5.00
C PRO A 14 2.17 32.34 5.50
N ALA A 15 1.66 32.69 6.68
CA ALA A 15 0.47 32.04 7.27
C ALA A 15 -0.73 32.02 6.30
N LYS A 16 -0.93 33.12 5.55
CA LYS A 16 -1.97 33.21 4.52
C LYS A 16 -1.83 32.13 3.44
N LEU A 17 -0.61 31.90 2.94
CA LEU A 17 -0.34 30.86 1.94
C LEU A 17 -0.62 29.47 2.51
N ILE A 18 -0.26 29.23 3.78
CA ILE A 18 -0.52 27.94 4.44
C ILE A 18 -2.03 27.70 4.59
N GLY A 19 -2.79 28.72 4.97
CA GLY A 19 -4.26 28.67 5.03
C GLY A 19 -4.88 28.35 3.67
N GLU A 20 -4.47 29.05 2.61
CA GLU A 20 -4.92 28.79 1.23
C GLU A 20 -4.59 27.35 0.80
N ILE A 21 -3.40 26.84 1.15
CA ILE A 21 -2.99 25.46 0.88
C ILE A 21 -3.89 24.45 1.61
N LEU A 22 -4.22 24.70 2.87
CA LEU A 22 -5.05 23.82 3.68
C LEU A 22 -6.52 23.83 3.24
N ASP A 23 -7.03 24.97 2.79
CA ASP A 23 -8.37 25.09 2.20
C ASP A 23 -8.46 24.38 0.86
N GLU A 24 -7.46 24.55 0.00
CA GLU A 24 -7.36 23.85 -1.29
C GLU A 24 -7.22 22.34 -1.07
N TYR A 25 -6.39 21.94 -0.10
CA TYR A 25 -6.27 20.56 0.34
C TYR A 25 -7.63 19.96 0.73
N ARG A 26 -8.43 20.70 1.51
CA ARG A 26 -9.78 20.32 1.92
C ARG A 26 -10.74 20.18 0.74
N TYR A 27 -10.73 21.14 -0.17
CA TYR A 27 -11.61 21.13 -1.34
C TYR A 27 -11.36 19.90 -2.21
N ARG A 28 -10.08 19.53 -2.39
CA ARG A 28 -9.65 18.41 -3.22
C ARG A 28 -9.85 17.04 -2.58
N ASN A 29 -9.66 16.94 -1.27
CA ASN A 29 -9.56 15.65 -0.58
C ASN A 29 -10.72 15.40 0.38
N ASN A 30 -11.85 16.10 0.22
CA ASN A 30 -13.08 15.99 1.03
C ASN A 30 -12.83 15.48 2.46
N ILE A 31 -12.63 16.37 3.45
CA ILE A 31 -12.12 16.13 4.84
C ILE A 31 -12.27 14.72 5.44
N PHE A 32 -13.35 14.00 5.16
CA PHE A 32 -13.60 12.61 5.50
C PHE A 32 -12.67 11.56 4.85
N GLU A 33 -11.79 11.91 3.91
CA GLU A 33 -10.90 10.94 3.26
C GLU A 33 -9.65 10.53 4.06
N PHE A 34 -9.43 11.03 5.28
CA PHE A 34 -8.53 10.32 6.21
C PHE A 34 -9.22 9.11 6.86
N GLY A 35 -10.49 8.82 6.54
CA GLY A 35 -11.23 7.70 7.09
C GLY A 35 -11.44 7.82 8.61
N ASP A 36 -11.66 6.67 9.26
CA ASP A 36 -11.81 6.54 10.72
C ASP A 36 -10.47 6.59 11.48
N LEU A 37 -9.45 7.29 10.95
CA LEU A 37 -8.16 7.41 11.63
C LEU A 37 -8.33 8.13 12.97
N GLU A 38 -7.92 7.48 14.06
CA GLU A 38 -7.95 8.06 15.41
C GLU A 38 -7.00 9.26 15.56
N GLU A 39 -5.90 9.27 14.79
CA GLU A 39 -4.87 10.31 14.80
C GLU A 39 -4.16 10.40 13.43
N ILE A 40 -3.86 11.62 12.99
CA ILE A 40 -3.10 11.89 11.78
C ILE A 40 -1.60 12.03 12.13
N ASN A 41 -0.74 11.23 11.52
CA ASN A 41 0.71 11.42 11.61
C ASN A 41 1.18 12.41 10.55
N PHE A 42 1.71 13.55 11.01
CA PHE A 42 2.14 14.66 10.18
C PHE A 42 3.65 14.88 10.27
N LEU A 43 4.28 15.18 9.13
CA LEU A 43 5.69 15.61 9.06
C LEU A 43 5.83 16.99 8.41
N GLU A 44 6.62 17.86 9.03
CA GLU A 44 7.24 19.01 8.38
C GLU A 44 8.78 18.84 8.42
N PRO A 45 9.41 18.42 7.30
CA PRO A 45 10.82 18.04 7.26
C PRO A 45 11.82 19.22 7.23
N CYS A 46 11.34 20.46 7.08
CA CYS A 46 12.17 21.65 7.02
C CYS A 46 11.45 22.82 7.70
N ALA A 47 11.17 22.66 8.99
CA ALA A 47 10.15 23.43 9.69
C ALA A 47 10.46 24.92 9.89
N GLY A 48 11.72 25.34 9.75
CA GLY A 48 12.10 26.72 9.99
C GLY A 48 11.68 27.16 11.40
N ASP A 49 10.97 28.29 11.50
CA ASP A 49 10.43 28.76 12.77
C ASP A 49 9.16 28.03 13.26
N GLY A 50 8.62 27.10 12.47
CA GLY A 50 7.42 26.31 12.79
C GLY A 50 6.11 26.87 12.25
N ALA A 51 6.13 27.80 11.28
CA ALA A 51 4.91 28.38 10.70
C ALA A 51 3.91 27.32 10.21
N ILE A 52 4.36 26.36 9.38
CA ILE A 52 3.50 25.30 8.87
C ILE A 52 2.97 24.43 10.02
N CYS A 53 3.83 24.03 10.96
CA CYS A 53 3.44 23.23 12.13
C CYS A 53 2.33 23.91 12.95
N ARG A 54 2.43 25.22 13.19
CA ARG A 54 1.42 25.99 13.95
C ARG A 54 0.08 26.06 13.23
N GLU A 55 0.09 26.42 11.94
CA GLU A 55 -1.13 26.53 11.14
C GLU A 55 -1.83 25.17 10.98
N VAL A 56 -1.07 24.10 10.76
CA VAL A 56 -1.58 22.72 10.72
C VAL A 56 -2.19 22.34 12.07
N GLN A 57 -1.50 22.61 13.17
CA GLN A 57 -2.02 22.33 14.51
C GLN A 57 -3.35 23.06 14.76
N ALA A 58 -3.43 24.34 14.42
CA ALA A 58 -4.65 25.13 14.55
C ALA A 58 -5.79 24.56 13.69
N TYR A 59 -5.50 24.29 12.41
CA TYR A 59 -6.47 23.78 11.43
C TYR A 59 -7.14 22.47 11.86
N PHE A 60 -6.36 21.49 12.35
CA PHE A 60 -6.90 20.21 12.81
C PHE A 60 -7.55 20.30 14.19
N LYS A 61 -7.05 21.17 15.07
CA LYS A 61 -7.67 21.43 16.38
C LYS A 61 -9.07 22.03 16.25
N GLU A 62 -9.27 22.99 15.34
CA GLU A 62 -10.60 23.58 15.06
C GLU A 62 -11.63 22.57 14.57
N ARG A 63 -11.17 21.43 14.06
CA ARG A 63 -12.01 20.34 13.52
C ARG A 63 -12.12 19.14 14.47
N GLU A 64 -11.63 19.29 15.71
CA GLU A 64 -11.63 18.23 16.73
C GLU A 64 -10.91 16.94 16.29
N MET A 65 -9.95 17.05 15.36
CA MET A 65 -9.15 15.93 14.88
C MET A 65 -7.81 15.88 15.64
N LYS A 66 -7.40 14.68 16.05
CA LYS A 66 -6.07 14.48 16.64
C LYS A 66 -5.00 14.45 15.56
N ILE A 67 -3.90 15.15 15.82
CA ILE A 67 -2.74 15.18 14.92
C ILE A 67 -1.45 15.08 15.75
N ASN A 68 -0.59 14.15 15.35
CA ASN A 68 0.78 14.01 15.85
C ASN A 68 1.73 14.73 14.88
N ILE A 69 2.30 15.85 15.33
CA ILE A 69 3.17 16.71 14.51
C ILE A 69 4.63 16.42 14.83
N GLU A 70 5.33 15.85 13.86
CA GLU A 70 6.79 15.69 13.87
C GLU A 70 7.44 16.69 12.92
N CYS A 71 8.62 17.17 13.30
CA CYS A 71 9.37 18.10 12.46
C CYS A 71 10.87 17.89 12.50
N LEU A 72 11.54 18.35 11.44
CA LEU A 72 13.00 18.46 11.36
C LEU A 72 13.40 19.88 11.00
N GLU A 73 14.56 20.30 11.50
CA GLU A 73 15.13 21.60 11.18
C GLU A 73 16.66 21.56 11.36
N VAL A 74 17.42 22.06 10.38
CA VAL A 74 18.89 21.96 10.35
C VAL A 74 19.58 23.02 11.21
N GLU A 75 18.94 24.16 11.45
CA GLU A 75 19.47 25.24 12.28
C GLU A 75 19.11 25.04 13.76
N LYS A 76 20.14 24.88 14.61
CA LYS A 76 19.96 24.61 16.06
C LYS A 76 19.06 25.64 16.77
N ILE A 77 19.22 26.93 16.44
CA ILE A 77 18.43 28.01 17.07
C ILE A 77 16.93 27.84 16.77
N LEU A 78 16.60 27.47 15.53
CA LEU A 78 15.22 27.25 15.12
C LEU A 78 14.67 25.95 15.73
N ARG A 79 15.48 24.87 15.78
CA ARG A 79 15.15 23.64 16.52
C ARG A 79 14.82 23.90 17.99
N ASP A 80 15.66 24.67 18.68
CA ASP A 80 15.45 25.00 20.09
C ASP A 80 14.15 25.81 20.26
N GLY A 81 13.86 26.71 19.32
CA GLY A 81 12.60 27.44 19.25
C GLY A 81 11.37 26.54 19.02
N LEU A 82 11.47 25.54 18.14
CA LEU A 82 10.40 24.55 17.89
C LEU A 82 10.11 23.72 19.14
N LYS A 83 11.16 23.25 19.83
CA LYS A 83 11.03 22.52 21.11
C LYS A 83 10.38 23.40 22.18
N GLY A 84 10.76 24.67 22.28
CA GLY A 84 10.17 25.64 23.19
C GLY A 84 8.69 25.92 22.92
N GLN A 85 8.25 25.76 21.67
CA GLN A 85 6.85 25.83 21.26
C GLN A 85 6.07 24.52 21.51
N GLY A 86 6.74 23.44 21.92
CA GLY A 86 6.13 22.14 22.21
C GLY A 86 6.05 21.19 21.02
N PHE A 87 6.71 21.48 19.89
CA PHE A 87 6.75 20.57 18.75
C PHE A 87 7.76 19.42 18.96
N LYS A 88 7.42 18.23 18.42
CA LYS A 88 8.28 17.05 18.48
C LYS A 88 9.33 17.10 17.37
N VAL A 89 10.53 17.55 17.71
CA VAL A 89 11.68 17.56 16.78
C VAL A 89 12.32 16.18 16.74
N VAL A 90 12.16 15.46 15.62
CA VAL A 90 12.59 14.06 15.46
C VAL A 90 13.94 13.88 14.76
N GLY A 91 14.46 14.94 14.17
CA GLY A 91 15.75 14.94 13.51
C GLY A 91 16.24 16.35 13.20
N GLU A 92 17.46 16.43 12.68
CA GLU A 92 18.12 17.70 12.35
C GLU A 92 18.30 17.86 10.83
N ASN A 93 18.89 16.87 10.18
CA ASN A 93 19.12 16.89 8.73
C ASN A 93 18.11 15.98 8.02
N PHE A 94 17.23 16.56 7.19
CA PHE A 94 16.26 15.78 6.42
C PHE A 94 16.89 14.91 5.34
N GLU A 95 18.04 15.33 4.79
CA GLU A 95 18.78 14.55 3.79
C GLU A 95 19.34 13.25 4.36
N GLU A 96 19.49 13.16 5.68
CA GLU A 96 19.95 11.98 6.40
C GLU A 96 18.79 11.24 7.09
N PHE A 97 17.59 11.83 7.11
CA PHE A 97 16.45 11.26 7.83
C PHE A 97 15.87 10.08 7.08
N THR A 98 15.97 8.89 7.66
CA THR A 98 15.39 7.66 7.12
C THR A 98 14.33 7.15 8.08
N SER A 99 13.18 6.77 7.51
CA SER A 99 12.11 6.10 8.24
C SER A 99 11.35 5.21 7.25
N HIS A 100 10.65 4.21 7.77
CA HIS A 100 9.68 3.46 6.99
C HIS A 100 8.48 4.37 6.66
N PRO A 101 7.71 4.07 5.60
CA PRO A 101 6.42 4.71 5.36
C PRO A 101 5.60 4.78 6.66
N PHE A 102 5.28 6.00 7.10
CA PHE A 102 4.64 6.24 8.39
C PHE A 102 3.67 7.43 8.38
N TYR A 103 3.91 8.44 7.54
CA TYR A 103 3.15 9.69 7.60
C TYR A 103 1.90 9.65 6.73
N ASN A 104 0.80 10.20 7.25
CA ASN A 104 -0.44 10.36 6.52
C ASN A 104 -0.46 11.68 5.74
N LEU A 105 0.18 12.72 6.28
CA LEU A 105 0.27 14.04 5.68
C LEU A 105 1.67 14.61 5.83
N ILE A 106 2.23 15.10 4.74
CA ILE A 106 3.46 15.87 4.75
C ILE A 106 3.16 17.19 4.05
N ILE A 107 3.44 18.29 4.71
CA ILE A 107 3.45 19.63 4.09
C ILE A 107 4.87 20.15 4.28
N MET A 108 5.41 20.81 3.26
CA MET A 108 6.78 21.35 3.35
C MET A 108 7.08 22.50 2.40
N ASN A 109 8.02 23.35 2.82
CA ASN A 109 8.64 24.39 2.01
C ASN A 109 10.18 24.22 2.01
N PRO A 110 10.72 23.28 1.23
CA PRO A 110 12.14 22.97 1.23
C PRO A 110 12.99 24.13 0.67
N PRO A 111 14.29 24.13 0.94
CA PRO A 111 15.25 24.97 0.21
C PRO A 111 15.05 24.81 -1.30
N PHE A 112 14.86 25.92 -2.03
CA PHE A 112 14.49 25.87 -3.45
C PHE A 112 15.51 25.12 -4.33
N SER A 113 16.79 25.15 -3.97
CA SER A 113 17.83 24.40 -4.69
C SER A 113 17.71 22.88 -4.56
N LYS A 114 17.04 22.37 -3.52
CA LYS A 114 16.91 20.93 -3.21
C LYS A 114 15.47 20.43 -3.27
N GLY A 115 14.56 21.22 -3.84
CA GLY A 115 13.13 20.94 -3.77
C GLY A 115 12.71 19.63 -4.45
N ASP A 116 13.40 19.25 -5.52
CA ASP A 116 13.21 17.96 -6.19
C ASP A 116 13.63 16.78 -5.31
N GLU A 117 14.84 16.82 -4.76
CA GLU A 117 15.36 15.78 -3.86
C GLU A 117 14.49 15.62 -2.60
N PHE A 118 14.09 16.74 -1.98
CA PHE A 118 13.25 16.73 -0.78
C PHE A 118 11.87 16.15 -1.08
N LEU A 119 11.23 16.54 -2.20
CA LEU A 119 9.93 16.02 -2.59
C LEU A 119 9.96 14.51 -2.81
N LEU A 120 10.94 14.02 -3.56
CA LEU A 120 11.08 12.58 -3.81
C LEU A 120 11.31 11.81 -2.50
N ARG A 121 12.15 12.33 -1.60
CA ARG A 121 12.39 11.71 -0.29
C ARG A 121 11.13 11.73 0.59
N ALA A 122 10.42 12.85 0.67
CA ALA A 122 9.20 12.97 1.44
C ALA A 122 8.09 12.02 0.94
N TYR A 123 7.96 11.85 -0.37
CA TYR A 123 7.01 10.92 -0.97
C TYR A 123 7.24 9.47 -0.50
N ASN A 124 8.49 9.08 -0.29
CA ASN A 124 8.85 7.75 0.20
C ASN A 124 8.45 7.52 1.67
N LEU A 125 8.30 8.58 2.46
CA LEU A 125 7.92 8.52 3.87
C LEU A 125 6.39 8.44 4.09
N LEU A 126 5.60 8.66 3.03
CA LEU A 126 4.15 8.54 3.08
C LEU A 126 3.70 7.09 3.16
N ASN A 127 2.71 6.83 4.03
CA ASN A 127 1.87 5.63 3.97
C ASN A 127 1.12 5.56 2.63
N ALA A 128 0.65 4.37 2.28
CA ALA A 128 -0.44 4.22 1.31
C ALA A 128 -1.61 5.16 1.67
N ASP A 129 -2.19 5.80 0.66
CA ASP A 129 -3.20 6.85 0.78
C ASP A 129 -2.72 8.15 1.46
N GLY A 130 -1.42 8.25 1.76
CA GLY A 130 -0.80 9.45 2.31
C GLY A 130 -0.75 10.60 1.29
N ARG A 131 -0.71 11.83 1.81
CA ARG A 131 -0.75 13.05 0.99
C ARG A 131 0.49 13.91 1.24
N LEU A 132 1.08 14.42 0.16
CA LEU A 132 2.23 15.31 0.19
C LEU A 132 1.86 16.63 -0.49
N ILE A 133 2.08 17.73 0.22
CA ILE A 133 2.00 19.09 -0.33
C ILE A 133 3.38 19.71 -0.24
N CYS A 134 3.94 20.12 -1.38
CA CYS A 134 5.28 20.69 -1.41
C CYS A 134 5.29 22.03 -2.15
N ILE A 135 5.85 23.05 -1.50
CA ILE A 135 6.06 24.37 -2.09
C ILE A 135 7.43 24.39 -2.77
N LEU A 136 7.45 24.51 -4.09
CA LEU A 136 8.66 24.51 -4.90
C LEU A 136 8.80 25.83 -5.66
N ASN A 137 10.01 26.11 -6.14
CA ASN A 137 10.20 27.07 -7.21
C ASN A 137 9.51 26.55 -8.49
N ALA A 138 8.76 27.40 -9.20
CA ALA A 138 8.07 27.00 -10.42
C ALA A 138 9.01 26.44 -11.50
N GLU A 139 10.26 26.91 -11.56
CA GLU A 139 11.30 26.40 -12.47
C GLU A 139 11.65 24.94 -12.20
N THR A 140 11.50 24.45 -10.97
CA THR A 140 11.74 23.04 -10.62
C THR A 140 10.81 22.11 -11.41
N ILE A 141 9.61 22.57 -11.74
CA ILE A 141 8.63 21.82 -12.55
C ILE A 141 8.77 22.14 -14.04
N ARG A 142 8.92 23.43 -14.39
CA ARG A 142 8.92 23.87 -15.80
C ARG A 142 10.19 23.51 -16.56
N ASN A 143 11.30 23.29 -15.85
CA ASN A 143 12.58 22.97 -16.45
C ASN A 143 13.16 21.68 -15.84
N PRO A 144 12.76 20.50 -16.35
CA PRO A 144 13.28 19.20 -15.94
C PRO A 144 14.66 18.94 -16.56
N CYS A 145 15.65 19.76 -16.16
CA CYS A 145 17.00 19.74 -16.72
C CYS A 145 17.95 18.73 -16.05
N ASN A 146 17.48 18.01 -15.02
CA ASN A 146 18.26 17.02 -14.29
C ASN A 146 17.38 15.80 -13.99
N LYS A 147 18.02 14.68 -13.62
CA LYS A 147 17.34 13.43 -13.30
C LYS A 147 16.31 13.58 -12.17
N GLY A 148 16.62 14.33 -11.11
CA GLY A 148 15.68 14.57 -9.99
C GLY A 148 14.38 15.24 -10.43
N ARG A 149 14.47 16.29 -11.24
CA ARG A 149 13.29 17.00 -11.79
C ARG A 149 12.53 16.19 -12.83
N GLU A 150 13.24 15.40 -13.66
CA GLU A 150 12.61 14.44 -14.57
C GLU A 150 11.79 13.40 -13.78
N LEU A 151 12.38 12.83 -12.72
CA LEU A 151 11.70 11.87 -11.84
C LEU A 151 10.51 12.49 -11.13
N LEU A 152 10.65 13.71 -10.61
CA LEU A 152 9.57 14.46 -9.99
C LEU A 152 8.42 14.71 -10.96
N THR A 153 8.71 15.11 -12.20
CA THR A 153 7.68 15.33 -13.23
C THR A 153 6.98 14.03 -13.60
N GLY A 154 7.73 12.91 -13.66
CA GLY A 154 7.17 11.58 -13.85
C GLY A 154 6.29 11.14 -12.67
N LEU A 155 6.70 11.45 -11.44
CA LEU A 155 5.95 11.16 -10.23
C LEU A 155 4.61 11.88 -10.22
N ILE A 156 4.59 13.19 -10.49
CA ILE A 156 3.36 14.00 -10.59
C ILE A 156 2.39 13.37 -11.60
N LYS A 157 2.87 13.03 -12.81
CA LYS A 157 2.02 12.42 -13.84
C LYS A 157 1.47 11.05 -13.43
N ARG A 158 2.30 10.22 -12.79
CA ARG A 158 1.93 8.84 -12.43
C ARG A 158 0.86 8.81 -11.33
N THR A 159 0.92 9.74 -10.39
CA THR A 159 0.00 9.80 -9.25
C THR A 159 -1.23 10.64 -9.53
N ASP A 160 -1.40 11.13 -10.77
CA ASP A 160 -2.39 12.15 -11.14
C ASP A 160 -2.32 13.38 -10.20
N GLY A 161 -1.10 13.74 -9.82
CA GLY A 161 -0.80 14.87 -8.95
C GLY A 161 -1.06 16.20 -9.65
N ASP A 162 -1.46 17.20 -8.88
CA ASP A 162 -1.78 18.53 -9.40
C ASP A 162 -0.75 19.58 -8.98
N VAL A 163 -0.59 20.61 -9.80
CA VAL A 163 0.38 21.67 -9.61
C VAL A 163 -0.29 23.04 -9.74
N GLN A 164 -0.33 23.77 -8.63
CA GLN A 164 -0.83 25.14 -8.61
C GLN A 164 0.34 26.13 -8.71
N TYR A 165 0.34 26.98 -9.73
CA TYR A 165 1.34 28.04 -9.88
C TYR A 165 0.86 29.34 -9.24
N ILE A 166 1.66 29.91 -8.34
CA ILE A 166 1.34 31.15 -7.62
C ILE A 166 2.47 32.15 -7.85
N LYS A 167 2.12 33.32 -8.40
CA LYS A 167 3.06 34.44 -8.54
C LYS A 167 3.09 35.25 -7.26
N ASP A 168 4.26 35.80 -6.96
CA ASP A 168 4.42 36.78 -5.88
C ASP A 168 4.06 36.30 -4.47
N ALA A 169 4.08 34.98 -4.24
CA ALA A 169 3.64 34.37 -2.99
C ALA A 169 4.41 34.85 -1.73
N PHE A 170 5.61 35.42 -1.90
CA PHE A 170 6.45 35.94 -0.82
C PHE A 170 6.60 37.47 -0.84
N LYS A 171 5.73 38.22 -1.54
CA LYS A 171 5.82 39.69 -1.60
C LYS A 171 5.70 40.38 -0.23
N ASP A 172 4.95 39.79 0.69
CA ASP A 172 4.70 40.31 2.05
C ASP A 172 5.48 39.55 3.15
N ALA A 173 6.31 38.56 2.77
CA ALA A 173 7.15 37.85 3.72
C ALA A 173 8.35 38.72 4.15
N ASN A 174 8.96 38.40 5.30
CA ASN A 174 10.15 39.09 5.82
C ASN A 174 11.34 39.17 4.82
N ARG A 175 11.29 38.43 3.70
CA ARG A 175 12.16 38.56 2.54
C ARG A 175 11.33 38.62 1.25
N LYS A 176 11.39 39.76 0.55
CA LYS A 176 10.73 39.97 -0.75
C LYS A 176 11.51 39.27 -1.86
N SER A 177 10.89 38.32 -2.56
CA SER A 177 11.40 37.80 -3.83
C SER A 177 10.25 37.73 -4.84
N GLY A 178 10.51 38.14 -6.09
CA GLY A 178 9.54 38.04 -7.20
C GLY A 178 9.46 36.63 -7.78
N VAL A 179 9.64 35.62 -6.93
CA VAL A 179 9.74 34.21 -7.35
C VAL A 179 8.33 33.64 -7.51
N GLU A 180 8.08 33.06 -8.67
CA GLU A 180 6.88 32.25 -8.91
C GLU A 180 7.10 30.86 -8.30
N ILE A 181 6.13 30.40 -7.51
CA ILE A 181 6.15 29.07 -6.91
C ILE A 181 5.21 28.11 -7.62
N ALA A 182 5.47 26.83 -7.41
CA ALA A 182 4.58 25.72 -7.71
C ALA A 182 4.24 25.00 -6.40
N VAL A 183 2.96 24.94 -6.04
CA VAL A 183 2.48 24.08 -4.96
C VAL A 183 2.06 22.76 -5.59
N VAL A 184 2.79 21.69 -5.26
CA VAL A 184 2.54 20.34 -5.77
C VAL A 184 1.73 19.56 -4.77
N TYR A 185 0.62 18.99 -5.21
CA TYR A 185 -0.28 18.15 -4.42
C TYR A 185 -0.21 16.72 -4.94
N LEU A 186 0.30 15.80 -4.11
CA LEU A 186 0.38 14.37 -4.44
C LEU A 186 -0.45 13.55 -3.46
N LYS A 187 -1.12 12.52 -3.98
CA LYS A 187 -1.75 11.45 -3.20
C LYS A 187 -1.07 10.13 -3.56
N LYS A 188 -0.56 9.42 -2.56
CA LYS A 188 0.08 8.12 -2.75
C LYS A 188 -1.00 7.05 -2.94
N PRO A 189 -1.05 6.33 -4.07
CA PRO A 189 -2.08 5.30 -4.30
C PRO A 189 -2.08 4.22 -3.22
N THR A 190 -3.25 3.65 -2.92
CA THR A 190 -3.44 2.63 -1.88
C THR A 190 -2.65 1.34 -2.15
N TYR A 191 -2.37 1.04 -3.42
CA TYR A 191 -1.54 -0.09 -3.87
C TYR A 191 -0.04 0.23 -3.91
N GLU A 192 0.39 1.48 -3.71
CA GLU A 192 1.80 1.88 -3.83
C GLU A 192 2.65 1.62 -2.56
N ASN A 193 2.09 1.02 -1.49
CA ASN A 193 2.95 0.36 -0.49
C ASN A 193 3.74 -0.81 -1.08
N GLU A 194 3.36 -1.27 -2.29
CA GLU A 194 3.92 -2.43 -2.99
C GLU A 194 4.98 -2.07 -4.04
N PHE A 195 5.31 -0.78 -4.22
CA PHE A 195 6.20 -0.34 -5.30
C PHE A 195 7.29 0.61 -4.78
N ASP A 196 8.48 0.06 -4.54
CA ASP A 196 9.72 0.83 -4.47
C ASP A 196 10.02 1.36 -5.89
N ALA A 197 9.41 2.49 -6.26
CA ALA A 197 9.48 3.07 -7.59
C ALA A 197 10.92 3.37 -8.07
N PHE A 198 11.90 3.31 -7.15
CA PHE A 198 13.28 3.66 -7.40
C PHE A 198 14.27 2.56 -7.01
N GLY A 199 13.84 1.46 -6.37
CA GLY A 199 14.74 0.51 -5.72
C GLY A 199 15.58 1.15 -4.60
N GLU A 200 15.30 2.41 -4.27
CA GLU A 200 16.15 3.26 -3.48
C GLU A 200 15.86 3.08 -2.00
N ILE A 201 14.62 2.87 -1.56
CA ILE A 201 14.30 2.80 -0.12
C ILE A 201 15.02 1.63 0.55
N GLN A 202 14.98 0.45 -0.07
CA GLN A 202 15.62 -0.73 0.49
C GLN A 202 17.15 -0.60 0.44
N SER A 203 17.69 0.07 -0.59
CA SER A 203 19.13 0.30 -0.73
C SER A 203 19.63 1.45 0.18
N SER A 204 18.85 2.52 0.36
CA SER A 204 19.19 3.77 1.03
C SER A 204 19.13 3.62 2.54
N ILE A 205 18.11 2.92 3.07
CA ILE A 205 18.04 2.55 4.48
C ILE A 205 19.24 1.68 4.84
N MET A 206 19.59 0.69 4.01
CA MET A 206 20.76 -0.16 4.25
C MET A 206 22.07 0.64 4.12
N THR A 207 22.25 1.49 3.10
CA THR A 207 23.50 2.25 2.89
C THR A 207 23.69 3.42 3.85
N ASP A 208 22.64 4.11 4.29
CA ASP A 208 22.76 5.24 5.22
C ASP A 208 23.06 4.76 6.64
N GLU A 209 22.47 3.63 7.06
CA GLU A 209 22.91 2.95 8.29
C GLU A 209 24.34 2.43 8.18
N GLU A 210 24.77 1.91 7.01
CA GLU A 210 26.17 1.49 6.78
C GLU A 210 27.15 2.67 6.89
N LYS A 211 26.81 3.84 6.34
CA LYS A 211 27.63 5.06 6.49
C LYS A 211 27.71 5.53 7.94
N LEU A 212 26.59 5.56 8.66
CA LEU A 212 26.56 5.94 10.08
C LEU A 212 27.44 5.01 10.92
N ILE A 213 27.49 3.72 10.57
CA ILE A 213 28.35 2.73 11.22
C ILE A 213 29.83 2.96 10.91
N ASP A 214 30.19 3.26 9.66
CA ASP A 214 31.58 3.57 9.33
C ASP A 214 32.06 4.84 10.04
N GLU A 215 31.19 5.83 10.20
CA GLU A 215 31.46 7.01 11.01
C GLU A 215 31.61 6.72 12.50
N ILE A 216 30.77 5.82 13.05
CA ILE A 216 30.88 5.37 14.44
C ILE A 216 32.15 4.55 14.65
N LYS A 217 32.52 3.68 13.71
CA LYS A 217 33.76 2.86 13.73
C LYS A 217 35.01 3.71 13.69
N GLN A 218 35.03 4.79 12.89
CA GLN A 218 36.14 5.73 12.85
C GLN A 218 36.32 6.52 14.16
N LYS A 219 35.28 6.61 15.00
CA LYS A 219 35.29 7.37 16.27
C LYS A 219 35.60 6.51 17.51
N ILE A 220 35.76 5.20 17.39
CA ILE A 220 35.97 4.29 18.52
C ILE A 220 37.45 3.85 18.61
N GLU A 221 38.14 4.20 19.69
CA GLU A 221 39.48 3.65 20.04
C GLU A 221 39.39 2.48 21.04
N GLY A 222 40.50 1.73 21.17
CA GLY A 222 40.61 0.39 21.80
C GLY A 222 39.95 0.17 23.17
N ASN A 223 39.70 -1.11 23.47
CA ASN A 223 38.83 -1.69 24.53
C ASN A 223 37.31 -1.60 24.31
N GLN A 224 36.82 -0.75 23.41
CA GLN A 224 35.39 -0.69 23.02
C GLN A 224 35.02 -1.62 21.84
N ILE A 225 36.01 -2.19 21.15
CA ILE A 225 35.87 -3.08 19.98
C ILE A 225 35.01 -4.32 20.31
N MET A 226 35.13 -4.88 21.53
CA MET A 226 34.39 -6.06 21.97
C MET A 226 32.89 -5.79 22.26
N ARG A 227 32.51 -4.52 22.49
CA ARG A 227 31.10 -4.09 22.56
C ARG A 227 30.55 -3.76 21.18
N ALA A 228 31.40 -3.24 20.28
CA ALA A 228 31.05 -3.02 18.88
C ALA A 228 30.63 -4.33 18.19
N ASP A 229 31.32 -5.45 18.42
CA ASP A 229 30.95 -6.75 17.83
C ASP A 229 29.54 -7.26 18.24
N LYS A 230 29.12 -7.01 19.49
CA LYS A 230 27.77 -7.40 19.95
C LYS A 230 26.69 -6.48 19.40
N ILE A 231 27.01 -5.20 19.25
CA ILE A 231 26.13 -4.22 18.60
C ILE A 231 26.01 -4.56 17.11
N ASP A 232 27.12 -4.85 16.43
CA ASP A 232 27.16 -5.27 15.03
C ASP A 232 26.33 -6.55 14.78
N ASN A 233 26.42 -7.53 15.69
CA ASN A 233 25.60 -8.73 15.60
C ASN A 233 24.10 -8.42 15.85
N ALA A 234 23.77 -7.61 16.85
CA ALA A 234 22.39 -7.21 17.12
C ALA A 234 21.78 -6.41 15.96
N MET A 235 22.55 -5.51 15.35
CA MET A 235 22.14 -4.77 14.16
C MET A 235 22.04 -5.66 12.93
N GLY A 236 22.95 -6.62 12.75
CA GLY A 236 22.85 -7.63 11.69
C GLY A 236 21.58 -8.47 11.81
N LEU A 237 21.20 -8.86 13.04
CA LEU A 237 19.95 -9.56 13.31
C LEU A 237 18.74 -8.68 13.01
N TYR A 238 18.75 -7.41 13.43
CA TYR A 238 17.70 -6.45 13.13
C TYR A 238 17.53 -6.25 11.62
N ARG A 239 18.62 -5.99 10.89
CA ARG A 239 18.62 -5.82 9.42
C ARG A 239 18.06 -7.04 8.70
N ASN A 240 18.53 -8.22 9.08
CA ASN A 240 18.02 -9.46 8.52
C ASN A 240 16.53 -9.64 8.82
N ALA A 241 16.09 -9.35 10.05
CA ALA A 241 14.68 -9.43 10.41
C ALA A 241 13.82 -8.44 9.60
N VAL A 242 14.23 -7.17 9.51
CA VAL A 242 13.52 -6.13 8.75
C VAL A 242 13.44 -6.48 7.27
N LYS A 243 14.55 -6.91 6.67
CA LYS A 243 14.61 -7.38 5.28
C LYS A 243 13.63 -8.53 5.04
N GLN A 244 13.61 -9.52 5.92
CA GLN A 244 12.72 -10.68 5.81
C GLN A 244 11.25 -10.30 6.02
N ILE A 245 10.96 -9.38 6.93
CA ILE A 245 9.60 -8.86 7.15
C ILE A 245 9.08 -8.16 5.89
N PHE A 246 9.86 -7.26 5.28
CA PHE A 246 9.43 -6.58 4.05
C PHE A 246 9.26 -7.53 2.88
N GLN A 247 10.19 -8.48 2.71
CA GLN A 247 10.02 -9.54 1.71
C GLN A 247 8.75 -10.36 1.98
N GLY A 248 8.44 -10.66 3.24
CA GLY A 248 7.21 -11.32 3.66
C GLY A 248 5.96 -10.51 3.33
N ILE A 249 5.93 -9.21 3.64
CA ILE A 249 4.80 -8.31 3.33
C ILE A 249 4.56 -8.26 1.82
N ASN A 250 5.61 -8.03 1.02
CA ASN A 250 5.48 -7.98 -0.45
C ASN A 250 4.99 -9.32 -1.01
N THR A 251 5.48 -10.44 -0.47
CA THR A 251 5.03 -11.79 -0.87
C THR A 251 3.56 -12.00 -0.53
N ILE A 252 3.11 -11.61 0.67
CA ILE A 252 1.71 -11.72 1.09
C ILE A 252 0.80 -10.89 0.17
N GLN A 253 1.22 -9.69 -0.22
CA GLN A 253 0.44 -8.86 -1.14
C GLN A 253 0.34 -9.46 -2.54
N GLN A 254 1.45 -9.97 -3.09
CA GLN A 254 1.44 -10.67 -4.38
C GLN A 254 0.51 -11.88 -4.36
N ILE A 255 0.53 -12.64 -3.26
CA ILE A 255 -0.40 -13.77 -3.06
C ILE A 255 -1.84 -13.27 -3.03
N LYS A 256 -2.14 -12.20 -2.26
CA LYS A 256 -3.48 -11.62 -2.17
C LYS A 256 -4.02 -11.21 -3.54
N THR A 257 -3.21 -10.52 -4.33
CA THR A 257 -3.55 -10.11 -5.71
C THR A 257 -3.74 -11.30 -6.63
N GLY A 258 -2.85 -12.31 -6.58
CA GLY A 258 -3.01 -13.51 -7.40
C GLY A 258 -4.28 -14.31 -7.05
N LEU A 259 -4.60 -14.42 -5.77
CA LEU A 259 -5.78 -15.14 -5.29
C LEU A 259 -7.09 -14.38 -5.55
N SER A 260 -7.10 -13.04 -5.56
CA SER A 260 -8.31 -12.27 -5.84
C SER A 260 -8.84 -12.54 -7.25
N TYR A 261 -7.98 -12.63 -8.26
CA TYR A 261 -8.38 -13.00 -9.62
C TYR A 261 -9.08 -14.36 -9.69
N LEU A 262 -8.57 -15.35 -8.95
CA LEU A 262 -9.20 -16.67 -8.88
C LEU A 262 -10.54 -16.62 -8.13
N ASN A 263 -10.62 -15.80 -7.07
CA ASN A 263 -11.80 -15.72 -6.20
C ASN A 263 -12.98 -14.95 -6.83
N ASP A 264 -12.70 -13.88 -7.58
CA ASP A 264 -13.73 -13.04 -8.22
C ASP A 264 -14.59 -13.84 -9.21
N GLU A 265 -13.99 -14.84 -9.88
CA GLU A 265 -14.72 -15.78 -10.71
C GLU A 265 -15.34 -16.93 -9.87
N ALA A 266 -14.64 -17.43 -8.84
CA ALA A 266 -15.00 -18.62 -8.06
C ALA A 266 -15.96 -18.41 -6.85
N LYS A 267 -16.81 -17.37 -6.85
CA LYS A 267 -17.72 -16.90 -5.77
C LYS A 267 -18.53 -17.93 -4.94
N GLU A 268 -18.60 -19.22 -5.32
CA GLU A 268 -19.38 -20.25 -4.61
C GLU A 268 -18.74 -20.75 -3.31
N PHE A 269 -17.42 -20.60 -3.14
CA PHE A 269 -16.73 -21.23 -2.00
C PHE A 269 -16.61 -20.35 -0.75
N ASN A 270 -17.04 -19.08 -0.80
CA ASN A 270 -16.93 -18.12 0.31
C ASN A 270 -15.56 -18.17 1.02
N LEU A 271 -14.49 -18.40 0.25
CA LEU A 271 -13.14 -18.54 0.78
C LEU A 271 -12.55 -17.15 0.97
N LYS A 272 -12.27 -16.81 2.22
CA LYS A 272 -11.65 -15.55 2.61
C LYS A 272 -10.14 -15.67 2.45
N ILE A 273 -9.51 -14.69 1.81
CA ILE A 273 -8.05 -14.65 1.63
C ILE A 273 -7.35 -14.66 3.00
N GLU A 274 -7.99 -14.08 4.01
CA GLU A 274 -7.52 -14.07 5.40
C GLU A 274 -7.36 -15.47 5.99
N ASP A 275 -8.19 -16.44 5.59
CA ASP A 275 -8.08 -17.82 6.09
C ASP A 275 -6.89 -18.55 5.46
N PHE A 276 -6.50 -18.16 4.25
CA PHE A 276 -5.30 -18.66 3.57
C PHE A 276 -4.02 -18.21 4.25
N ILE A 277 -3.98 -16.92 4.60
CA ILE A 277 -2.85 -16.33 5.32
C ILE A 277 -2.70 -17.01 6.69
N LYS A 278 -3.80 -17.33 7.38
CA LYS A 278 -3.74 -18.09 8.64
C LYS A 278 -3.14 -19.49 8.48
N ILE A 279 -3.46 -20.20 7.40
CA ILE A 279 -2.89 -21.54 7.11
C ILE A 279 -1.38 -21.42 6.89
N MET A 280 -0.93 -20.42 6.11
CA MET A 280 0.49 -20.16 5.85
C MET A 280 1.30 -19.86 7.12
N LEU A 281 0.65 -19.33 8.16
CA LEU A 281 1.26 -18.96 9.43
C LEU A 281 1.26 -20.11 10.47
N LYS A 282 0.81 -21.32 10.12
CA LYS A 282 0.89 -22.48 11.02
C LYS A 282 2.35 -22.85 11.34
N ASN A 283 2.59 -23.31 12.57
CA ASN A 283 3.93 -23.68 13.05
C ASN A 283 4.59 -24.84 12.27
N ASN A 284 3.79 -25.73 11.69
CA ASN A 284 4.28 -26.84 10.87
C ASN A 284 4.35 -26.42 9.40
N SER A 285 5.55 -26.12 8.92
CA SER A 285 5.76 -25.54 7.58
C SER A 285 5.37 -26.49 6.44
N GLU A 286 5.53 -27.80 6.59
CA GLU A 286 5.17 -28.77 5.55
C GLU A 286 3.65 -28.96 5.47
N GLU A 287 2.98 -29.03 6.61
CA GLU A 287 1.51 -29.07 6.68
C GLU A 287 0.90 -27.77 6.13
N ALA A 288 1.47 -26.61 6.48
CA ALA A 288 1.05 -25.32 5.97
C ALA A 288 1.14 -25.26 4.44
N LYS A 289 2.28 -25.71 3.85
CA LYS A 289 2.45 -25.79 2.39
C LYS A 289 1.41 -26.70 1.75
N GLU A 290 1.19 -27.89 2.31
CA GLU A 290 0.26 -28.86 1.75
C GLU A 290 -1.18 -28.33 1.76
N GLU A 291 -1.64 -27.78 2.88
CA GLU A 291 -2.98 -27.18 3.01
C GLU A 291 -3.16 -25.95 2.11
N THR A 292 -2.14 -25.10 2.04
CA THR A 292 -2.10 -23.95 1.12
C THR A 292 -2.23 -24.42 -0.33
N ILE A 293 -1.45 -25.41 -0.77
CA ILE A 293 -1.54 -25.93 -2.14
C ILE A 293 -2.92 -26.53 -2.44
N LYS A 294 -3.50 -27.28 -1.49
CA LYS A 294 -4.86 -27.84 -1.61
C LYS A 294 -5.89 -26.74 -1.84
N GLY A 295 -5.82 -25.67 -1.06
CA GLY A 295 -6.71 -24.53 -1.20
C GLY A 295 -6.58 -23.81 -2.55
N ILE A 296 -5.36 -23.57 -3.04
CA ILE A 296 -5.13 -22.89 -4.33
C ILE A 296 -5.67 -23.76 -5.46
N ARG A 297 -5.41 -25.08 -5.42
CA ARG A 297 -5.94 -26.01 -6.43
C ARG A 297 -7.46 -26.00 -6.47
N LYS A 298 -8.12 -25.98 -5.31
CA LYS A 298 -9.58 -25.89 -5.24
C LYS A 298 -10.10 -24.62 -5.92
N MET A 299 -9.47 -23.47 -5.67
CA MET A 299 -9.83 -22.20 -6.33
C MET A 299 -9.60 -22.28 -7.85
N ALA A 300 -8.45 -22.78 -8.28
CA ALA A 300 -8.09 -22.88 -9.70
C ALA A 300 -9.02 -23.83 -10.49
N TRP A 301 -9.39 -24.98 -9.91
CA TRP A 301 -10.38 -25.88 -10.52
C TRP A 301 -11.76 -25.22 -10.63
N SER A 302 -12.19 -24.53 -9.57
CA SER A 302 -13.46 -23.78 -9.55
C SER A 302 -13.51 -22.69 -10.61
N TYR A 303 -12.40 -21.95 -10.77
CA TYR A 303 -12.20 -20.96 -11.83
C TYR A 303 -12.41 -21.59 -13.21
N VAL A 304 -11.69 -22.68 -13.51
CA VAL A 304 -11.75 -23.34 -14.83
C VAL A 304 -13.18 -23.78 -15.20
N LEU A 305 -13.94 -24.30 -14.25
CA LEU A 305 -15.31 -24.77 -14.53
C LEU A 305 -16.26 -23.63 -14.88
N LYS A 306 -16.17 -22.53 -14.13
CA LYS A 306 -16.98 -21.35 -14.36
C LYS A 306 -16.59 -20.64 -15.65
N PHE A 307 -15.29 -20.46 -15.87
CA PHE A 307 -14.75 -19.87 -17.08
C PHE A 307 -15.19 -20.66 -18.32
N CYS A 308 -15.22 -21.99 -18.24
CA CYS A 308 -15.70 -22.86 -19.31
C CYS A 308 -17.24 -22.99 -19.38
N ASN A 309 -17.99 -22.24 -18.57
CA ASN A 309 -19.46 -22.27 -18.49
C ASN A 309 -20.04 -23.69 -18.29
N MET A 310 -19.35 -24.52 -17.51
CA MET A 310 -19.78 -25.90 -17.27
C MET A 310 -21.07 -25.98 -16.47
N ASP A 311 -21.39 -24.93 -15.71
CA ASP A 311 -22.63 -24.83 -14.95
C ASP A 311 -23.87 -24.92 -15.85
N GLY A 312 -23.75 -24.48 -17.11
CA GLY A 312 -24.81 -24.59 -18.12
C GLY A 312 -25.04 -26.02 -18.65
N TYR A 313 -24.10 -26.94 -18.44
CA TYR A 313 -24.15 -28.30 -18.99
C TYR A 313 -24.43 -29.39 -17.94
N LEU A 314 -24.43 -29.02 -16.66
CA LEU A 314 -24.66 -29.94 -15.54
C LEU A 314 -25.90 -29.49 -14.76
N PHE A 315 -26.77 -30.41 -14.34
CA PHE A 315 -27.88 -30.07 -13.44
C PHE A 315 -27.38 -29.83 -12.00
N HIS A 316 -28.19 -29.19 -11.17
CA HIS A 316 -27.81 -28.73 -9.83
C HIS A 316 -27.23 -29.83 -8.92
N LYS A 317 -27.83 -31.02 -8.94
CA LYS A 317 -27.39 -32.17 -8.12
C LYS A 317 -26.01 -32.68 -8.57
N GLN A 318 -25.80 -32.81 -9.88
CA GLN A 318 -24.53 -33.25 -10.47
C GLN A 318 -23.43 -32.21 -10.26
N ARG A 319 -23.74 -30.90 -10.33
CA ARG A 319 -22.78 -29.84 -9.94
C ARG A 319 -22.34 -29.98 -8.49
N LYS A 320 -23.31 -30.17 -7.57
CA LYS A 320 -23.02 -30.33 -6.13
C LYS A 320 -22.18 -31.58 -5.85
N GLU A 321 -22.52 -32.71 -6.47
CA GLU A 321 -21.75 -33.95 -6.33
C GLU A 321 -20.34 -33.80 -6.90
N PHE A 322 -20.21 -33.12 -8.03
CA PHE A 322 -18.94 -32.84 -8.65
C PHE A 322 -18.05 -31.92 -7.76
N TYR A 323 -18.57 -30.83 -7.21
CA TYR A 323 -17.84 -30.00 -6.24
C TYR A 323 -17.49 -30.78 -4.97
N THR A 324 -18.34 -31.70 -4.53
CA THR A 324 -18.04 -32.61 -3.41
C THR A 324 -16.88 -33.57 -3.75
N GLN A 325 -16.80 -34.05 -4.98
CA GLN A 325 -15.68 -34.87 -5.45
C GLN A 325 -14.39 -34.05 -5.58
N LEU A 326 -14.46 -32.81 -6.07
CA LEU A 326 -13.32 -31.88 -6.04
C LEU A 326 -12.81 -31.65 -4.62
N ASP A 327 -13.70 -31.50 -3.64
CA ASP A 327 -13.29 -31.37 -2.24
C ASP A 327 -12.56 -32.63 -1.73
N LYS A 328 -12.95 -33.81 -2.19
CA LYS A 328 -12.30 -35.08 -1.83
C LYS A 328 -10.98 -35.32 -2.57
N PHE A 329 -10.85 -34.89 -3.82
CA PHE A 329 -9.71 -35.21 -4.69
C PHE A 329 -8.77 -34.04 -4.97
N SER A 330 -9.08 -32.80 -4.59
CA SER A 330 -8.22 -31.62 -4.82
C SER A 330 -6.81 -31.77 -4.25
N ALA A 331 -6.65 -32.61 -3.22
CA ALA A 331 -5.36 -33.02 -2.67
C ALA A 331 -4.51 -33.83 -3.65
N SER A 332 -5.12 -34.76 -4.38
CA SER A 332 -4.44 -35.73 -5.26
C SER A 332 -4.54 -35.41 -6.75
N LEU A 333 -5.48 -34.56 -7.17
CA LEU A 333 -5.67 -34.16 -8.56
C LEU A 333 -4.72 -33.00 -8.90
N PRO A 334 -3.67 -33.24 -9.70
CA PRO A 334 -2.73 -32.18 -10.06
C PRO A 334 -3.44 -31.16 -10.96
N PHE A 335 -3.25 -29.87 -10.70
CA PHE A 335 -3.73 -28.83 -11.61
C PHE A 335 -2.75 -28.68 -12.79
N THR A 336 -2.97 -29.48 -13.83
CA THR A 336 -2.18 -29.44 -15.08
C THR A 336 -3.08 -29.44 -16.30
N LYS A 337 -2.58 -28.98 -17.44
CA LYS A 337 -3.33 -29.00 -18.72
C LYS A 337 -3.85 -30.40 -19.05
N SER A 338 -3.03 -31.44 -18.88
CA SER A 338 -3.42 -32.82 -19.14
C SER A 338 -4.57 -33.26 -18.22
N SER A 339 -4.46 -32.97 -16.92
CA SER A 339 -5.50 -33.29 -15.94
C SER A 339 -6.81 -32.55 -16.23
N ILE A 340 -6.74 -31.28 -16.65
CA ILE A 340 -7.92 -30.47 -17.02
C ILE A 340 -8.60 -31.05 -18.27
N LEU A 341 -7.83 -31.37 -19.32
CA LEU A 341 -8.37 -31.97 -20.54
C LEU A 341 -8.99 -33.33 -20.28
N GLN A 342 -8.29 -34.21 -19.56
CA GLN A 342 -8.80 -35.53 -19.20
C GLN A 342 -10.06 -35.43 -18.34
N PHE A 343 -10.10 -34.46 -17.42
CA PHE A 343 -11.28 -34.19 -16.63
C PHE A 343 -12.47 -33.81 -17.51
N PHE A 344 -12.28 -32.87 -18.45
CA PHE A 344 -13.32 -32.48 -19.39
C PHE A 344 -13.75 -33.63 -20.29
N ASP A 345 -12.81 -34.42 -20.83
CA ASP A 345 -13.12 -35.58 -21.67
C ASP A 345 -13.98 -36.61 -20.92
N ASN A 346 -13.63 -36.93 -19.67
CA ASN A 346 -14.42 -37.84 -18.84
C ASN A 346 -15.83 -37.30 -18.58
N LEU A 347 -15.95 -35.99 -18.35
CA LEU A 347 -17.23 -35.34 -18.14
C LEU A 347 -18.08 -35.34 -19.43
N PHE A 348 -17.48 -35.05 -20.58
CA PHE A 348 -18.14 -35.10 -21.89
C PHE A 348 -18.56 -36.50 -22.30
N GLN A 349 -17.82 -37.54 -21.91
CA GLN A 349 -18.21 -38.93 -22.14
C GLN A 349 -19.46 -39.30 -21.33
N LYS A 350 -19.54 -38.83 -20.08
CA LYS A 350 -20.67 -39.07 -19.17
C LYS A 350 -21.88 -38.16 -19.39
N ARG A 351 -21.79 -37.18 -20.29
CA ARG A 351 -22.85 -36.16 -20.50
C ARG A 351 -24.24 -36.76 -20.76
N ASN A 352 -24.33 -37.86 -21.51
CA ASN A 352 -25.61 -38.48 -21.84
C ASN A 352 -26.23 -39.19 -20.64
N GLU A 353 -25.41 -39.73 -19.72
CA GLU A 353 -25.86 -40.32 -18.47
C GLU A 353 -26.37 -39.22 -17.53
N TYR A 354 -25.58 -38.15 -17.35
CA TYR A 354 -26.00 -36.98 -16.57
C TYR A 354 -27.28 -36.35 -17.10
N PHE A 355 -27.47 -36.33 -18.44
CA PHE A 355 -28.71 -35.84 -19.04
C PHE A 355 -29.92 -36.70 -18.71
N LYS A 356 -29.76 -38.04 -18.76
CA LYS A 356 -30.82 -38.98 -18.39
C LYS A 356 -31.18 -38.89 -16.91
N GLU A 357 -30.18 -38.83 -16.04
CA GLU A 357 -30.38 -38.67 -14.59
C GLU A 357 -31.10 -37.37 -14.26
N GLY A 358 -30.73 -36.25 -14.90
CA GLY A 358 -31.41 -34.98 -14.70
C GLY A 358 -32.89 -34.99 -15.12
N ILE A 359 -33.24 -35.73 -16.18
CA ILE A 359 -34.65 -35.93 -16.57
C ILE A 359 -35.39 -36.75 -15.51
N ILE A 360 -34.76 -37.80 -14.98
CA ILE A 360 -35.35 -38.64 -13.93
C ILE A 360 -35.56 -37.80 -12.66
N ASP A 361 -34.55 -37.06 -12.21
CA ASP A 361 -34.64 -36.19 -11.04
C ASP A 361 -35.74 -35.12 -11.21
N LEU A 362 -35.85 -34.51 -12.40
CA LEU A 362 -36.91 -33.55 -12.70
C LEU A 362 -38.30 -34.21 -12.68
N PHE A 363 -38.41 -35.42 -13.24
CA PHE A 363 -39.65 -36.18 -13.23
C PHE A 363 -40.05 -36.56 -11.80
N GLU A 364 -39.11 -37.04 -10.98
CA GLU A 364 -39.31 -37.32 -9.56
C GLU A 364 -39.70 -36.06 -8.78
N GLU A 365 -39.07 -34.91 -9.05
CA GLU A 365 -39.41 -33.65 -8.38
C GLU A 365 -40.83 -33.20 -8.72
N ILE A 366 -41.21 -33.25 -10.00
CA ILE A 366 -42.57 -32.91 -10.45
C ILE A 366 -43.60 -33.90 -9.90
N THR A 367 -43.28 -35.20 -9.90
CA THR A 367 -44.21 -36.25 -9.46
C THR A 367 -44.28 -36.41 -7.94
N SER A 368 -43.24 -36.00 -7.20
CA SER A 368 -43.20 -36.05 -5.73
C SER A 368 -44.29 -35.23 -5.04
N ARG A 369 -44.86 -34.25 -5.76
CA ARG A 369 -45.95 -33.38 -5.27
C ARG A 369 -47.31 -33.78 -5.82
N HIS A 370 -47.40 -34.86 -6.59
CA HIS A 370 -48.63 -35.31 -7.21
C HIS A 370 -49.29 -36.42 -6.38
N ASN A 371 -50.49 -36.16 -5.85
CA ASN A 371 -51.25 -37.11 -5.00
C ASN A 371 -52.01 -38.20 -5.80
N GLY A 372 -51.72 -38.36 -7.10
CA GLY A 372 -52.41 -39.26 -8.02
C GLY A 372 -51.59 -40.52 -8.34
N ASN A 373 -52.27 -41.68 -8.35
CA ASN A 373 -51.72 -43.04 -8.43
C ASN A 373 -50.59 -43.23 -9.49
N PRO A 374 -49.33 -43.52 -9.08
CA PRO A 374 -48.21 -43.80 -9.97
C PRO A 374 -48.21 -45.22 -10.57
N TYR A 375 -49.19 -46.07 -10.22
CA TYR A 375 -49.35 -47.40 -10.80
C TYR A 375 -50.60 -47.47 -11.67
N HIS A 376 -50.42 -47.58 -12.98
CA HIS A 376 -51.51 -47.99 -13.89
C HIS A 376 -51.83 -49.47 -13.65
N GLN A 377 -52.82 -49.78 -12.81
CA GLN A 377 -53.41 -51.13 -12.79
C GLN A 377 -54.37 -51.26 -13.97
N GLU A 378 -54.02 -52.07 -14.96
CA GLU A 378 -54.97 -52.55 -15.96
C GLU A 378 -55.97 -53.50 -15.29
N GLY A 379 -57.10 -52.95 -14.85
CA GLY A 379 -58.27 -53.73 -14.46
C GLY A 379 -59.36 -53.58 -15.52
N TRP A 380 -59.75 -54.69 -16.15
CA TRP A 380 -60.92 -54.73 -17.02
C TRP A 380 -62.18 -54.44 -16.20
N LYS A 381 -63.01 -53.50 -16.67
CA LYS A 381 -64.37 -53.32 -16.15
C LYS A 381 -65.24 -54.50 -16.58
N THR A 382 -65.71 -55.28 -15.62
CA THR A 382 -66.94 -56.06 -15.71
C THR A 382 -68.08 -55.29 -15.09
#